data_AF-A0AAW0QTQ8-F1
#
_entry.id   AF-A0AAW0QTQ8-F1
#
_cell.length_a   1.000
_cell.length_b   1.000
_cell.length_c   1.000
_cell.angle_alpha   90.00
_cell.angle_beta   90.00
_cell.angle_gamma   90.00
#
_symmetry.space_group_name_H-M   'P 1'
#
loop_
_entity.id
_entity.type
_entity.pdbx_description
1 polymer ?
#
loop_
_entity_poly.entity_id
_entity_poly.type
_entity_poly.pdbx_seq_one_letter_code
_entity_poly.pdbx_strand_id
1 'polypeptide(L)'
;MRWSNLILTAAGVLIAQSAVTDDRYAFGATSQQILGGGTEASTSSKFTCDLPPVLDPSADGLPAARDLFGDGKALLKQVERHSQLVKIPSISYDDNGEPGKDPRWNVFYELHAALAYLYPNVEVTDDP
;
A
#
# COMPACT_ATOMS: atom_id res chain seq x y z
N MET A 1 32.52 -33.00 -48.50
CA MET A 1 32.28 -32.74 -47.06
C MET A 1 31.13 -31.76 -46.96
N ARG A 2 30.10 -32.12 -46.19
CA ARG A 2 28.76 -31.53 -46.21
C ARG A 2 28.78 -30.14 -45.55
N TRP A 3 28.36 -29.12 -46.28
CA TRP A 3 28.03 -27.81 -45.73
C TRP A 3 26.57 -27.83 -45.30
N SER A 4 26.32 -27.75 -44.00
CA SER A 4 24.99 -27.62 -43.44
C SER A 4 24.78 -26.17 -43.01
N ASN A 5 24.07 -25.41 -43.86
CA ASN A 5 23.49 -24.13 -43.48
C ASN A 5 22.29 -24.40 -42.56
N LEU A 6 22.46 -24.18 -41.26
CA LEU A 6 21.34 -24.09 -40.32
C LEU A 6 20.68 -22.72 -40.51
N ILE A 7 19.59 -22.70 -41.25
CA ILE A 7 18.66 -21.56 -41.26
C ILE A 7 17.94 -21.59 -39.91
N LEU A 8 18.34 -20.72 -38.99
CA LEU A 8 17.52 -20.39 -37.83
C LEU A 8 16.30 -19.62 -38.34
N THR A 9 15.15 -20.30 -38.44
CA THR A 9 13.86 -19.62 -38.49
C THR A 9 13.61 -18.98 -37.13
N ALA A 10 13.83 -17.67 -37.04
CA ALA A 10 13.37 -16.88 -35.92
C ALA A 10 11.83 -16.92 -35.93
N ALA A 11 11.24 -17.75 -35.06
CA ALA A 11 9.84 -17.61 -34.71
C ALA A 11 9.72 -16.25 -34.01
N GLY A 12 9.21 -15.25 -34.73
CA GLY A 12 8.93 -13.94 -34.19
C GLY A 12 7.97 -14.09 -33.02
N VAL A 13 8.46 -13.80 -31.82
CA VAL A 13 7.58 -13.55 -30.67
C VAL A 13 6.86 -12.24 -30.98
N LEU A 14 5.57 -12.34 -31.25
CA LEU A 14 4.68 -11.18 -31.21
C LEU A 14 4.65 -10.67 -29.76
N ILE A 15 5.48 -9.67 -29.48
CA ILE A 15 5.33 -8.88 -28.26
C ILE A 15 4.11 -8.00 -28.51
N ALA A 16 2.97 -8.39 -27.95
CA ALA A 16 1.84 -7.49 -27.83
C ALA A 16 2.30 -6.32 -26.95
N GLN A 17 2.53 -5.16 -27.57
CA GLN A 17 2.70 -3.91 -26.83
C GLN A 17 1.33 -3.51 -26.32
N SER A 18 1.06 -3.85 -25.06
CA SER A 18 -0.05 -3.24 -24.31
C SER A 18 0.32 -1.77 -24.12
N ALA A 19 -0.31 -0.89 -24.88
CA ALA A 19 -0.28 0.53 -24.57
C ALA A 19 -0.97 0.72 -23.20
N VAL A 20 -0.18 0.94 -22.16
CA VAL A 20 -0.71 1.50 -20.91
C VAL A 20 -0.99 2.96 -21.22
N THR A 21 -2.23 3.23 -21.62
CA THR A 21 -2.75 4.59 -21.55
C THR A 21 -2.76 4.98 -20.08
N ASP A 22 -1.99 6.00 -19.76
CA ASP A 22 -1.98 6.71 -18.48
C ASP A 22 -3.37 7.32 -18.27
N ASP A 23 -4.32 6.49 -17.83
CA ASP A 23 -5.57 6.95 -17.27
C ASP A 23 -5.24 7.49 -15.88
N ARG A 24 -4.99 8.80 -15.86
CA ARG A 24 -5.14 9.67 -14.71
C ARG A 24 -6.20 9.09 -13.80
N TYR A 25 -5.84 8.81 -12.54
CA TYR A 25 -6.74 8.38 -11.48
C TYR A 25 -7.94 9.34 -11.39
N ALA A 26 -8.98 9.08 -12.18
CA ALA A 26 -10.31 9.56 -11.93
C ALA A 26 -10.80 8.71 -10.76
N PHE A 27 -10.71 9.25 -9.55
CA PHE A 27 -11.37 8.70 -8.38
C PHE A 27 -12.87 8.74 -8.66
N GLY A 28 -13.38 7.69 -9.30
CA GLY A 28 -14.80 7.46 -9.50
C GLY A 28 -15.43 7.29 -8.13
N ALA A 29 -16.29 8.23 -7.78
CA ALA A 29 -17.09 8.23 -6.55
C ALA A 29 -18.19 7.14 -6.59
N THR A 30 -17.81 5.89 -6.84
CA THR A 30 -18.73 4.75 -6.81
C THR A 30 -18.51 3.94 -5.53
N SER A 31 -19.20 4.42 -4.50
CA SER A 31 -19.78 3.67 -3.38
C SER A 31 -18.82 2.95 -2.42
N GLN A 32 -18.29 3.70 -1.46
CA GLN A 32 -18.13 3.17 -0.11
C GLN A 32 -19.53 3.04 0.52
N GLN A 33 -19.93 1.84 0.91
CA GLN A 33 -21.24 1.59 1.53
C GLN A 33 -21.10 1.71 3.05
N ILE A 34 -21.85 2.62 3.68
CA ILE A 34 -21.83 2.83 5.13
C ILE A 34 -22.42 1.61 5.84
N LEU A 35 -21.67 1.03 6.79
CA LEU A 35 -22.11 -0.03 7.69
C LEU A 35 -23.25 0.50 8.59
N GLY A 36 -24.48 0.06 8.32
CA GLY A 36 -25.67 0.46 9.09
C GLY A 36 -26.97 0.61 8.28
N GLY A 37 -26.96 0.40 6.96
CA GLY A 37 -28.15 0.44 6.10
C GLY A 37 -29.10 -0.75 6.29
N GLY A 38 -29.66 -0.91 7.49
CA GLY A 38 -30.76 -1.81 7.78
C GLY A 38 -32.07 -1.28 7.19
N THR A 39 -32.84 -2.18 6.59
CA THR A 39 -34.17 -1.94 6.05
C THR A 39 -35.19 -1.65 7.16
N GLU A 40 -35.30 -0.41 7.59
CA GLU A 40 -36.42 0.06 8.40
C GLU A 40 -36.99 1.31 7.73
N ALA A 41 -38.25 1.20 7.28
CA ALA A 41 -38.97 2.25 6.58
C ALA A 41 -39.31 3.39 7.54
N SER A 42 -38.55 4.48 7.47
CA SER A 42 -39.02 5.78 7.97
C SER A 42 -38.36 6.90 7.18
N THR A 43 -39.19 7.59 6.40
CA THR A 43 -38.96 8.91 5.82
C THR A 43 -37.54 9.12 5.28
N SER A 44 -37.29 8.58 4.08
CA SER A 44 -36.05 8.76 3.32
C SER A 44 -35.83 10.23 2.96
N SER A 45 -35.35 11.02 3.94
CA SER A 45 -34.46 12.12 3.60
C SER A 45 -33.19 11.46 3.07
N LYS A 46 -32.97 11.61 1.77
CA LYS A 46 -31.78 11.10 1.09
C LYS A 46 -30.57 11.69 1.81
N PHE A 47 -29.91 10.87 2.64
CA PHE A 47 -28.69 11.30 3.30
C PHE A 47 -27.69 11.72 2.20
N THR A 48 -27.31 12.99 2.22
CA THR A 48 -26.35 13.59 1.29
C THR A 48 -25.17 14.02 2.14
N CYS A 49 -24.00 13.43 1.88
CA CYS A 49 -22.75 13.94 2.45
C CYS A 49 -22.38 15.20 1.66
N ASP A 50 -22.65 16.37 2.22
CA ASP A 50 -22.11 17.64 1.72
C ASP A 50 -20.60 17.68 2.01
N LEU A 51 -19.81 17.00 1.19
CA LEU A 51 -18.36 17.04 1.29
C LEU A 51 -17.86 18.42 0.83
N PRO A 52 -16.94 19.04 1.58
CA PRO A 52 -16.31 20.28 1.13
C PRO A 52 -15.59 20.04 -0.21
N PRO A 53 -15.45 21.08 -1.04
CA PRO A 53 -14.70 20.97 -2.28
C PRO A 53 -13.25 20.56 -1.98
N VAL A 54 -12.64 19.84 -2.93
CA VAL A 54 -11.22 19.46 -2.85
C VAL A 54 -10.38 20.72 -2.66
N LEU A 55 -9.57 20.74 -1.60
CA LEU A 55 -8.63 21.81 -1.34
C LEU A 55 -7.41 21.65 -2.26
N ASP A 56 -7.00 22.73 -2.93
CA ASP A 56 -5.71 22.80 -3.62
C ASP A 56 -4.65 23.33 -2.65
N PRO A 57 -3.70 22.49 -2.18
CA PRO A 57 -2.66 22.93 -1.27
C PRO A 57 -1.55 23.74 -1.96
N SER A 58 -1.58 23.94 -3.28
CA SER A 58 -0.49 24.57 -4.03
C SER A 58 -0.08 25.99 -3.59
N ALA A 59 -0.95 26.68 -2.84
CA ALA A 59 -0.75 28.06 -2.39
C ALA A 59 -0.11 28.21 -0.99
N ASP A 60 0.09 27.12 -0.24
CA ASP A 60 0.60 27.18 1.14
C ASP A 60 2.14 27.33 1.23
N GLY A 61 2.84 27.24 0.09
CA GLY A 61 4.30 27.32 0.00
C GLY A 61 5.03 26.05 0.44
N LEU A 62 4.31 24.97 0.75
CA LEU A 62 4.87 23.67 1.07
C LEU A 62 5.02 22.83 -0.20
N PRO A 63 6.06 21.97 -0.27
CA PRO A 63 6.18 21.02 -1.37
C PRO A 63 4.99 20.06 -1.38
N ALA A 64 4.45 19.77 -2.57
CA ALA A 64 3.39 18.79 -2.68
C ALA A 64 3.91 17.40 -2.29
N ALA A 65 3.08 16.61 -1.59
CA ALA A 65 3.45 15.26 -1.15
C ALA A 65 3.92 14.36 -2.30
N ARG A 66 3.33 14.52 -3.50
CA ARG A 66 3.76 13.80 -4.72
C ARG A 66 5.21 14.09 -5.10
N ASP A 67 5.70 15.29 -4.86
CA ASP A 67 7.06 15.69 -5.23
C ASP A 67 8.05 15.22 -4.16
N LEU A 68 7.59 15.01 -2.92
CA LEU A 68 8.41 14.50 -1.80
C LEU A 68 8.48 12.97 -1.75
N PHE A 69 7.38 12.29 -2.07
CA PHE A 69 7.22 10.84 -1.81
C PHE A 69 6.83 10.03 -3.05
N GLY A 70 6.57 10.68 -4.19
CA GLY A 70 6.10 10.04 -5.41
C GLY A 70 7.21 9.57 -6.36
N ASP A 71 8.48 9.78 -6.01
CA ASP A 71 9.58 9.33 -6.86
C ASP A 71 9.76 7.79 -6.82
N GLY A 72 10.41 7.24 -7.85
CA GLY A 72 10.64 5.80 -7.93
C GLY A 72 11.54 5.26 -6.80
N LYS A 73 12.41 6.09 -6.21
CA LYS A 73 13.30 5.67 -5.12
C LYS A 73 12.51 5.50 -3.81
N ALA A 74 11.60 6.41 -3.52
CA ALA A 74 10.68 6.36 -2.39
C ALA A 74 9.79 5.13 -2.50
N LEU A 75 9.25 4.84 -3.68
CA LEU A 75 8.48 3.61 -3.91
C LEU A 75 9.32 2.35 -3.65
N LEU A 76 10.52 2.26 -4.25
CA LEU A 76 11.40 1.09 -4.03
C LEU A 76 11.78 0.94 -2.56
N LYS A 77 12.01 2.05 -1.84
CA LYS A 77 12.33 2.02 -0.41
C LYS A 77 11.13 1.57 0.43
N GLN A 78 9.91 1.98 0.08
CA GLN A 78 8.69 1.50 0.72
C GLN A 78 8.49 0.00 0.48
N VAL A 79 8.68 -0.47 -0.75
CA VAL A 79 8.62 -1.90 -1.09
C VAL A 79 9.65 -2.69 -0.30
N GLU A 80 10.90 -2.23 -0.24
CA GLU A 80 11.97 -2.86 0.53
C GLU A 80 11.56 -3.01 2.00
N ARG A 81 11.17 -1.92 2.66
CA ARG A 81 10.76 -1.91 4.07
C ARG A 81 9.54 -2.79 4.32
N HIS A 82 8.50 -2.65 3.50
CA HIS A 82 7.28 -3.45 3.63
C HIS A 82 7.56 -4.95 3.44
N SER A 83 8.42 -5.30 2.48
CA SER A 83 8.79 -6.70 2.21
C SER A 83 9.48 -7.39 3.39
N GLN A 84 10.15 -6.63 4.26
CA GLN A 84 10.76 -7.17 5.48
C GLN A 84 9.70 -7.41 6.56
N LEU A 85 8.76 -6.48 6.73
CA LEU A 85 7.70 -6.59 7.74
C LEU A 85 6.76 -7.77 7.47
N VAL A 86 6.34 -7.98 6.21
CA VAL A 86 5.41 -9.07 5.86
C VAL A 86 6.02 -10.47 5.95
N LYS A 87 7.35 -10.57 6.07
CA LYS A 87 8.03 -11.86 6.31
C LYS A 87 7.93 -12.29 7.77
N ILE A 88 7.62 -11.37 8.68
CA ILE A 88 7.43 -11.68 10.10
C ILE A 88 6.04 -12.30 10.24
N PRO A 89 5.92 -13.54 10.74
CA PRO A 89 4.64 -14.23 10.84
C PRO A 89 3.84 -13.70 12.05
N SER A 90 3.45 -12.42 12.00
CA SER A 90 2.75 -11.67 13.06
C SER A 90 1.29 -12.11 13.25
N ILE A 91 1.09 -13.40 13.48
CA ILE A 91 -0.20 -14.04 13.70
C ILE A 91 -0.67 -13.71 15.12
N SER A 92 -1.91 -13.24 15.24
CA SER A 92 -2.59 -13.02 16.51
C SER A 92 -3.83 -13.90 16.57
N TYR A 93 -4.08 -14.49 17.73
CA TYR A 93 -5.29 -15.27 18.00
C TYR A 93 -6.21 -14.50 18.94
N ASP A 94 -7.52 -14.72 18.81
CA ASP A 94 -8.53 -14.12 19.69
C ASP A 94 -8.42 -14.62 21.14
N ASP A 95 -7.84 -15.81 21.31
CA ASP A 95 -7.61 -16.46 22.61
C ASP A 95 -6.19 -16.30 23.14
N ASN A 96 -5.43 -15.31 22.64
CA ASN A 96 -4.14 -14.97 23.22
C ASN A 96 -4.31 -14.65 24.71
N GLY A 97 -3.43 -15.19 25.56
CA GLY A 97 -3.43 -14.91 26.99
C GLY A 97 -2.92 -13.50 27.31
N GLU A 98 -2.49 -13.27 28.56
CA GLU A 98 -1.98 -11.98 28.98
C GLU A 98 -0.64 -11.61 28.27
N PRO A 99 -0.48 -10.36 27.80
CA PRO A 99 0.81 -9.86 27.30
C PRO A 99 1.96 -10.08 28.28
N GLY A 100 3.11 -10.53 27.75
CA GLY A 100 4.29 -10.86 28.56
C GLY A 100 4.17 -12.14 29.39
N LYS A 101 3.04 -12.85 29.34
CA LYS A 101 2.86 -14.20 29.91
C LYS A 101 2.69 -15.25 28.83
N ASP A 102 1.87 -14.96 27.83
CA ASP A 102 1.69 -15.84 26.68
C ASP A 102 2.79 -15.57 25.63
N PRO A 103 3.64 -16.56 25.30
CA PRO A 103 4.72 -16.39 24.35
C PRO A 103 4.23 -16.09 22.92
N ARG A 104 2.96 -16.31 22.60
CA ARG A 104 2.37 -15.92 21.30
C ARG A 104 2.44 -14.41 21.06
N TRP A 105 2.54 -13.60 22.11
CA TRP A 105 2.80 -12.15 21.98
C TRP A 105 4.22 -11.81 21.53
N ASN A 106 5.18 -12.73 21.61
CA ASN A 106 6.58 -12.41 21.35
C ASN A 106 6.85 -11.97 19.91
N VAL A 107 6.00 -12.38 18.96
CA VAL A 107 6.10 -11.96 17.55
C VAL A 107 6.01 -10.44 17.37
N PHE A 108 5.34 -9.73 18.29
CA PHE A 108 5.25 -8.27 18.24
C PHE A 108 6.57 -7.59 18.65
N TYR A 109 7.42 -8.23 19.45
CA TYR A 109 8.76 -7.71 19.73
C TYR A 109 9.66 -7.82 18.50
N GLU A 110 9.55 -8.91 17.73
CA GLU A 110 10.26 -9.06 16.46
C GLU A 110 9.79 -8.02 15.44
N LEU A 111 8.47 -7.83 15.33
CA LEU A 111 7.88 -6.80 14.47
C LEU A 111 8.35 -5.40 14.86
N HIS A 112 8.34 -5.08 16.16
CA HIS A 112 8.82 -3.80 16.68
C HIS A 112 10.31 -3.60 16.37
N ALA A 113 11.16 -4.59 16.61
CA ALA A 113 12.59 -4.49 16.31
C ALA A 113 12.86 -4.25 14.81
N ALA A 114 12.07 -4.87 13.93
CA ALA A 114 12.14 -4.62 12.49
C ALA A 114 11.69 -3.19 12.13
N LEU A 115 10.64 -2.68 12.76
CA LEU A 115 10.17 -1.29 12.57
C LEU A 115 11.23 -0.28 13.04
N ALA A 116 11.81 -0.48 14.23
CA ALA A 116 12.91 0.31 14.78
C ALA A 116 14.07 0.43 13.79
N TYR A 117 14.49 -0.71 13.25
CA TYR A 117 15.59 -0.79 12.29
C TYR A 117 15.25 -0.09 10.95
N LEU A 118 14.02 -0.25 10.46
CA LEU A 118 13.62 0.29 9.16
C LEU A 118 13.29 1.79 9.20
N TYR A 119 12.83 2.29 10.34
CA TYR A 119 12.33 3.65 10.56
C TYR A 119 12.95 4.30 11.82
N PRO A 120 14.28 4.50 11.86
CA PRO A 120 14.98 4.96 13.06
C PRO A 120 14.58 6.38 13.50
N ASN A 121 14.01 7.19 12.61
CA ASN A 121 13.57 8.56 12.94
C ASN A 121 12.15 8.62 13.52
N VAL A 122 11.41 7.50 13.52
CA VAL A 122 10.06 7.41 14.09
C VAL A 122 10.13 7.00 15.56
N GLU A 123 11.06 6.13 15.91
CA GLU A 123 11.36 5.79 17.30
C GLU A 123 12.20 6.90 17.94
N VAL A 124 11.54 7.85 18.59
CA VAL A 124 12.19 8.68 19.60
C VAL A 124 12.42 7.77 20.80
N THR A 125 13.65 7.29 20.96
CA THR A 125 14.11 6.84 22.28
C THR A 125 14.47 8.11 23.03
N ASP A 126 13.60 8.53 23.94
CA ASP A 126 13.99 9.50 24.96
C ASP A 126 15.12 8.82 25.76
N ASP A 127 16.36 9.21 25.46
CA ASP A 127 17.54 8.83 26.26
C ASP A 127 17.35 9.47 27.66
N PRO A 128 17.47 8.74 28.77
CA PRO A 128 17.41 9.32 30.11
C PRO A 128 18.57 10.30 30.39
#